data_AF-A0A6L5XFG8-F1
#
_entry.id   AF-A0A6L5XFG8-F1
#
_cell.length_a   1.000
_cell.length_b   1.000
_cell.length_c   1.000
_cell.angle_alpha   90.00
_cell.angle_beta   90.00
_cell.angle_gamma   90.00
#
_symmetry.space_group_name_H-M   'P 1'
#
loop_
_entity.id
_entity.type
_entity.pdbx_description
1 polymer ?
#
loop_
_entity_poly.entity_id
_entity_poly.type
_entity_poly.pdbx_seq_one_letter_code
_entity_poly.pdbx_strand_id
1 'polypeptide(L)'
;MATDSSMKDISRVETYSKSLMQVSQQVEQVFDKLKKQTDIIGQNWSDSQFNEFRAQFNESIIKQIKGTCATLQRLSEYTKKQCEFHRMAQQHKL
;
A
#
# COMPACT_ATOMS: atom_id res chain seq x y z
N MET A 1 0.57 11.67 36.48
CA MET A 1 0.22 12.05 35.09
C MET A 1 1.18 11.42 34.10
N ALA A 2 1.12 10.09 33.92
CA ALA A 2 2.00 9.32 33.02
C ALA A 2 1.26 8.84 31.74
N THR A 3 0.03 9.30 31.53
CA THR A 3 -0.87 8.84 30.47
C THR A 3 -0.73 9.58 29.15
N ASP A 4 0.05 10.67 29.09
CA ASP A 4 0.03 11.57 27.92
C ASP A 4 1.12 11.25 26.87
N SER A 5 2.16 10.48 27.24
CA SER A 5 3.21 10.05 26.29
C SER A 5 2.79 8.83 25.48
N SER A 6 2.21 7.81 26.11
CA SER A 6 1.83 6.55 25.45
C SER A 6 0.67 6.73 24.45
N MET A 7 -0.27 7.64 24.74
CA MET A 7 -1.36 7.95 23.80
C MET A 7 -0.88 8.72 22.56
N LYS A 8 0.15 9.57 22.69
CA LYS A 8 0.76 10.28 21.55
C LYS A 8 1.50 9.32 20.62
N ASP A 9 2.15 8.29 21.15
CA ASP A 9 2.83 7.28 20.34
C ASP A 9 1.84 6.37 19.60
N ILE A 10 0.78 5.89 20.24
CA ILE A 10 -0.25 5.08 19.59
C ILE A 10 -0.95 5.86 18.47
N SER A 11 -1.28 7.13 18.71
CA SER A 11 -1.95 7.98 17.71
C SER A 11 -1.06 8.24 16.48
N ARG A 12 0.26 8.36 16.67
CA ARG A 12 1.25 8.48 15.57
C ARG A 12 1.34 7.19 14.76
N VAL A 13 1.38 6.05 15.44
CA VAL A 13 1.43 4.72 14.81
C VAL A 13 0.17 4.44 14.00
N GLU A 14 -1.01 4.84 14.50
CA GLU A 14 -2.26 4.75 13.72
C GLU A 14 -2.27 5.66 12.49
N THR A 15 -1.76 6.88 12.63
CA THR A 15 -1.63 7.81 11.51
C THR A 15 -0.74 7.22 10.43
N TYR A 16 0.41 6.65 10.82
CA TYR A 16 1.31 5.96 9.90
C TYR A 16 0.63 4.75 9.23
N SER A 17 -0.09 3.92 9.98
CA SER A 17 -0.88 2.80 9.43
C SER A 17 -1.88 3.27 8.37
N LYS A 18 -2.61 4.37 8.62
CA LYS A 18 -3.52 4.97 7.64
C LYS A 18 -2.77 5.45 6.40
N SER A 19 -1.61 6.07 6.56
CA SER A 19 -0.77 6.51 5.45
C SER A 19 -0.28 5.34 4.59
N LEU A 20 0.13 4.21 5.21
CA LEU A 20 0.52 3.00 4.46
C LEU A 20 -0.61 2.50 3.57
N MET A 21 -1.84 2.41 4.11
CA MET A 21 -3.01 1.99 3.34
C MET A 21 -3.29 2.96 2.19
N GLN A 22 -3.38 4.27 2.48
CA GLN A 22 -3.68 5.29 1.48
C GLN A 22 -2.66 5.33 0.35
N VAL A 23 -1.36 5.34 0.69
CA VAL A 23 -0.28 5.37 -0.31
C VAL A 23 -0.30 4.11 -1.16
N SER A 24 -0.49 2.93 -0.56
CA SER A 24 -0.56 1.68 -1.31
C SER A 24 -1.68 1.70 -2.36
N GLN A 25 -2.88 2.18 -1.99
CA GLN A 25 -4.03 2.30 -2.89
C GLN A 25 -3.79 3.33 -4.00
N GLN A 26 -3.18 4.47 -3.67
CA GLN A 26 -2.85 5.50 -4.66
C GLN A 26 -1.84 4.98 -5.69
N VAL A 27 -0.80 4.28 -5.23
CA VAL A 27 0.21 3.68 -6.12
C VAL A 27 -0.44 2.63 -7.02
N GLU A 28 -1.28 1.74 -6.50
CA GLU A 28 -1.99 0.76 -7.33
C GLU A 28 -2.86 1.43 -8.40
N GLN A 29 -3.59 2.48 -8.05
CA GLN A 29 -4.42 3.22 -8.99
C GLN A 29 -3.59 3.90 -10.10
N VAL A 30 -2.44 4.48 -9.76
CA VAL A 30 -1.53 5.10 -10.75
C VAL A 30 -1.01 4.03 -11.72
N PHE A 31 -0.53 2.90 -11.20
CA PHE A 31 0.03 1.85 -12.04
C PHE A 31 -1.03 1.10 -12.86
N ASP A 32 -2.25 0.93 -12.35
CA ASP A 32 -3.36 0.41 -13.15
C ASP A 32 -3.76 1.37 -14.28
N LYS A 33 -3.69 2.69 -14.07
CA LYS A 33 -3.89 3.68 -15.15
C LYS A 33 -2.80 3.59 -16.20
N LEU A 34 -1.53 3.51 -15.80
CA LEU A 34 -0.41 3.34 -16.71
C LEU A 34 -0.53 2.05 -17.52
N LYS A 35 -0.89 0.94 -16.87
CA LYS A 35 -1.16 -0.33 -17.56
C LYS A 35 -2.23 -0.19 -18.63
N LYS A 36 -3.37 0.44 -18.30
CA LYS A 36 -4.44 0.69 -19.28
C LYS A 36 -3.94 1.51 -20.46
N GLN A 37 -3.12 2.54 -20.22
CA GLN A 37 -2.52 3.34 -21.29
C GLN A 37 -1.56 2.51 -22.16
N THR A 38 -0.70 1.68 -21.56
CA THR A 38 0.16 0.75 -22.30
C THR A 38 -0.66 -0.22 -23.15
N ASP A 39 -1.76 -0.76 -22.62
CA ASP A 39 -2.62 -1.67 -23.36
C ASP A 39 -3.33 -0.96 -24.53
N ILE A 40 -3.76 0.30 -24.37
CA ILE A 40 -4.37 1.13 -25.44
C ILE A 40 -3.35 1.44 -26.55
N ILE A 41 -2.12 1.82 -26.19
CA ILE A 41 -1.05 2.07 -27.18
C ILE A 41 -0.80 0.79 -27.97
N GLY A 42 -0.76 -0.37 -27.31
CA GLY A 42 -0.58 -1.68 -27.93
C GLY A 42 -1.65 -2.11 -28.92
N GLN A 43 -2.81 -1.44 -28.95
CA GLN A 43 -3.84 -1.69 -29.97
C GLN A 43 -3.46 -1.10 -31.34
N ASN A 44 -2.64 -0.04 -31.34
CA ASN A 44 -2.26 0.68 -32.55
C ASN A 44 -0.77 0.52 -32.90
N TRP A 45 0.07 0.16 -31.93
CA TRP A 45 1.50 -0.01 -32.09
C TRP A 45 1.95 -1.33 -31.45
N SER A 46 2.22 -2.35 -32.26
CA SER A 46 2.44 -3.74 -31.81
C SER A 46 3.69 -4.38 -32.42
N ASP A 47 4.72 -3.58 -32.68
CA ASP A 47 6.01 -4.12 -33.13
C ASP A 47 6.71 -4.93 -32.02
N SER A 48 7.80 -5.61 -32.38
CA SER A 48 8.55 -6.46 -31.45
C SER A 48 9.07 -5.69 -30.23
N GLN A 49 9.52 -4.45 -30.41
CA GLN A 49 10.05 -3.61 -29.33
C GLN A 49 8.94 -3.21 -28.36
N PHE A 50 7.79 -2.80 -28.86
CA PHE A 50 6.65 -2.44 -28.03
C PHE A 50 6.10 -3.66 -27.27
N ASN A 51 6.04 -4.82 -27.91
CA ASN A 51 5.61 -6.05 -27.25
C ASN A 51 6.56 -6.44 -26.10
N GLU A 52 7.86 -6.29 -26.28
CA GLU A 52 8.85 -6.52 -25.22
C GLU A 52 8.70 -5.50 -24.08
N PHE A 53 8.57 -4.21 -24.40
CA PHE A 53 8.28 -3.17 -23.40
C PHE A 53 7.02 -3.49 -22.59
N ARG A 54 5.91 -3.85 -23.28
CA ARG A 54 4.64 -4.19 -22.65
C ARG A 54 4.78 -5.41 -21.74
N ALA A 55 5.54 -6.43 -22.16
CA ALA A 55 5.83 -7.60 -21.34
C ALA A 55 6.62 -7.21 -20.08
N GLN A 56 7.73 -6.46 -20.21
CA GLN A 56 8.52 -6.01 -19.08
C GLN A 56 7.70 -5.14 -18.11
N PHE A 57 6.89 -4.22 -18.64
CA PHE A 57 6.03 -3.38 -17.83
C PHE A 57 5.00 -4.19 -17.04
N ASN A 58 4.31 -5.14 -17.68
CA ASN A 58 3.26 -5.92 -17.04
C ASN A 58 3.80 -7.01 -16.09
N GLU A 59 4.81 -7.76 -16.53
CA GLU A 59 5.27 -8.95 -15.82
C GLU A 59 6.30 -8.62 -14.72
N SER A 60 7.07 -7.54 -14.90
CA SER A 60 8.04 -7.10 -13.89
C SER A 60 7.47 -5.97 -13.04
N ILE A 61 7.20 -4.81 -13.65
CA ILE A 61 6.89 -3.58 -12.91
C ILE A 61 5.54 -3.69 -12.20
N ILE A 62 4.45 -3.97 -12.93
CA ILE A 62 3.11 -4.06 -12.33
C ILE A 62 3.04 -5.17 -11.29
N LYS A 63 3.66 -6.32 -11.53
CA LYS A 63 3.69 -7.44 -10.58
C LYS A 63 4.39 -7.05 -9.27
N GLN A 64 5.55 -6.41 -9.34
CA GLN A 64 6.29 -5.95 -8.16
C GLN A 64 5.55 -4.87 -7.37
N ILE A 65 4.91 -3.92 -8.08
CA ILE A 65 4.11 -2.88 -7.45
C ILE A 65 2.93 -3.51 -6.69
N LYS A 66 2.18 -4.43 -7.31
CA LYS A 66 1.07 -5.11 -6.63
C LYS A 66 1.53 -5.90 -5.40
N GLY A 67 2.67 -6.59 -5.49
CA GLY A 67 3.26 -7.30 -4.35
C GLY A 67 3.67 -6.35 -3.20
N THR A 68 4.27 -5.22 -3.55
CA THR A 68 4.68 -4.19 -2.58
C THR A 68 3.46 -3.57 -1.91
N CYS A 69 2.45 -3.16 -2.68
CA CYS A 69 1.23 -2.58 -2.14
C CYS A 69 0.48 -3.55 -1.24
N ALA A 70 0.34 -4.82 -1.63
CA ALA A 70 -0.26 -5.85 -0.77
C ALA A 70 0.49 -6.01 0.57
N THR A 71 1.82 -5.87 0.55
CA THR A 71 2.64 -5.91 1.78
C THR A 71 2.38 -4.68 2.66
N LEU A 72 2.30 -3.49 2.09
CA LEU A 72 1.98 -2.25 2.82
C LEU A 72 0.57 -2.30 3.43
N GLN A 73 -0.41 -2.86 2.73
CA GLN A 73 -1.78 -3.04 3.22
C GLN A 73 -1.79 -4.01 4.42
N ARG A 74 -1.11 -5.16 4.34
CA ARG A 74 -0.98 -6.09 5.47
C ARG A 74 -0.31 -5.45 6.68
N LEU A 75 0.75 -4.68 6.47
CA LEU A 75 1.42 -3.96 7.56
C LEU A 75 0.53 -2.89 8.19
N SER A 76 -0.26 -2.19 7.38
CA SER A 76 -1.27 -1.25 7.86
C SER A 76 -2.29 -1.94 8.77
N GLU A 77 -2.86 -3.06 8.32
CA GLU A 77 -3.83 -3.84 9.09
C GLU A 77 -3.24 -4.42 10.39
N TYR A 78 -2.03 -4.98 10.31
CA TYR A 78 -1.31 -5.48 11.48
C TYR A 78 -1.13 -4.37 12.52
N THR A 79 -0.62 -3.21 12.08
CA THR A 79 -0.38 -2.05 12.94
C THR A 79 -1.67 -1.54 13.58
N LYS A 80 -2.77 -1.50 12.82
CA LYS A 80 -4.09 -1.12 13.32
C LYS A 80 -4.55 -2.05 14.46
N LYS A 81 -4.42 -3.37 14.26
CA LYS A 81 -4.75 -4.37 15.30
C LYS A 81 -3.89 -4.21 16.56
N GLN A 82 -2.60 -3.92 16.40
CA GLN A 82 -1.71 -3.67 17.55
C GLN A 82 -2.16 -2.43 18.35
N CYS A 83 -2.53 -1.34 17.66
CA CYS A 83 -3.08 -0.15 18.33
C CYS A 83 -4.38 -0.44 19.09
N GLU A 84 -5.26 -1.26 18.51
CA GLU A 84 -6.50 -1.71 19.16
C GLU A 84 -6.21 -2.53 20.43
N PHE A 85 -5.30 -3.51 20.36
CA PHE A 85 -4.90 -4.29 21.53
C PHE A 85 -4.28 -3.43 22.64
N HIS A 86 -3.41 -2.48 22.28
CA HIS A 86 -2.83 -1.56 23.25
C HIS A 86 -3.89 -0.71 23.95
N ARG A 87 -4.91 -0.23 23.24
CA ARG A 87 -6.02 0.51 23.85
C ARG A 87 -6.84 -0.35 24.80
N MET A 88 -7.17 -1.58 24.39
CA MET A 88 -7.91 -2.52 25.24
C MET A 88 -7.13 -2.82 26.53
N ALA A 89 -5.82 -3.09 26.43
CA ALA A 89 -4.97 -3.34 27.60
C ALA A 89 -4.94 -2.14 28.57
N GLN A 90 -4.89 -0.90 28.05
CA GLN A 90 -4.94 0.31 28.87
C GLN A 90 -6.32 0.55 29.51
N GLN A 91 -7.41 0.20 28.82
CA GLN A 91 -8.79 0.37 29.32
C GLN A 91 -9.17 -0.70 30.36
N HIS A 92 -8.69 -1.93 30.22
CA HIS A 92 -9.02 -3.04 31.10
C HIS A 92 -8.15 -3.16 32.37
N LYS A 93 -7.18 -2.24 32.57
CA LYS A 93 -6.28 -2.18 33.74
C LYS A 93 -5.90 -3.56 34.32
N LEU A 94 -4.87 -4.16 33.73
CA LEU A 94 -3.75 -4.60 34.57
C LEU A 94 -2.98 -3.35 35.01
#